data_AF-A0A379K3T7-F1
#
_entry.id   AF-A0A379K3T7-F1
#
_cell.length_a   1.000
_cell.length_b   1.000
_cell.length_c   1.000
_cell.angle_alpha   90.00
_cell.angle_beta   90.00
_cell.angle_gamma   90.00
#
_symmetry.space_group_name_H-M   'P 1'
#
loop_
_entity.id
_entity.type
_entity.pdbx_description
1 polymer ?
#
loop_
_entity_poly.entity_id
_entity_poly.type
_entity_poly.pdbx_seq_one_letter_code
_entity_poly.pdbx_strand_id
1 'polypeptide(L)'
;MSGVRTAEQARAMYLCELALDLAGRVLRPGGDFLIKIFHGEGFDAYHKQVRETFDKVQMRKPLSSRDRSREQCLLARGFRGM
;
A
#
# COMPACT_ATOMS: atom_id res chain seq x y z
N MET A 1 -16.91 10.02 2.94
CA MET A 1 -17.40 8.69 2.53
C MET A 1 -18.76 8.86 1.87
N SER A 2 -18.86 8.72 0.54
CA SER A 2 -20.06 9.03 -0.24
C SER A 2 -21.14 7.91 -0.27
N GLY A 3 -21.18 7.03 0.74
CA GLY A 3 -22.19 5.96 0.87
C GLY A 3 -22.02 4.74 -0.05
N VAL A 4 -21.35 4.85 -1.20
CA VAL A 4 -21.09 3.73 -2.12
C VAL A 4 -19.75 3.08 -1.81
N ARG A 5 -19.77 2.02 -1.00
CA ARG A 5 -18.56 1.33 -0.50
C ARG A 5 -17.59 0.88 -1.61
N THR A 6 -18.12 0.39 -2.73
CA THR A 6 -17.31 -0.09 -3.86
C THR A 6 -16.56 1.04 -4.56
N ALA A 7 -17.22 2.19 -4.77
CA ALA A 7 -16.59 3.35 -5.40
C ALA A 7 -15.52 3.98 -4.50
N GLU A 8 -15.76 4.04 -3.19
CA GLU A 8 -14.75 4.49 -2.21
C GLU A 8 -13.53 3.56 -2.19
N GLN A 9 -13.75 2.25 -2.29
CA GLN A 9 -12.68 1.27 -2.32
C GLN A 9 -11.83 1.36 -3.59
N ALA A 10 -12.46 1.48 -4.76
CA ALA A 10 -11.74 1.67 -6.02
C ALA A 10 -10.89 2.94 -6.01
N ARG A 11 -11.44 4.06 -5.49
CA ARG A 11 -10.68 5.31 -5.33
C ARG A 11 -9.49 5.15 -4.37
N ALA A 12 -9.68 4.45 -3.26
CA ALA A 12 -8.60 4.21 -2.30
C ALA A 12 -7.48 3.33 -2.90
N MET A 13 -7.83 2.32 -3.69
CA MET A 13 -6.83 1.48 -4.38
C MET A 13 -6.07 2.28 -5.43
N TYR A 14 -6.76 3.08 -6.24
CA TYR A 14 -6.12 3.94 -7.24
C TYR A 14 -5.12 4.93 -6.60
N LEU A 15 -5.42 5.47 -5.42
CA LEU A 15 -4.45 6.28 -4.67
C LEU A 15 -3.21 5.49 -4.23
N CYS A 16 -3.37 4.21 -3.88
CA CYS A 16 -2.23 3.35 -3.55
C CYS A 16 -1.35 3.10 -4.78
N GLU A 17 -1.96 2.84 -5.94
CA GLU A 17 -1.24 2.66 -7.21
C GLU A 17 -0.43 3.90 -7.59
N LEU A 18 -1.03 5.09 -7.50
CA LEU A 18 -0.32 6.35 -7.75
C LEU A 18 0.83 6.59 -6.76
N ALA A 19 0.64 6.22 -5.49
CA ALA A 19 1.70 6.34 -4.49
C ALA A 19 2.88 5.40 -4.77
N LEU A 20 2.61 4.18 -5.24
CA LEU A 20 3.64 3.22 -5.63
C LEU A 20 4.41 3.68 -6.88
N ASP A 21 3.70 4.22 -7.88
CA ASP A 21 4.32 4.83 -9.07
C ASP A 21 5.23 6.01 -8.67
N LEU A 22 4.76 6.90 -7.79
CA LEU A 22 5.58 7.97 -7.26
C LEU A 22 6.82 7.43 -6.53
N ALA A 23 6.65 6.42 -5.67
CA ALA A 23 7.75 5.79 -4.96
C ALA A 23 8.82 5.25 -5.93
N GLY A 24 8.40 4.62 -7.04
CA GLY A 24 9.30 4.14 -8.08
C GLY A 24 10.12 5.25 -8.77
N ARG A 25 9.60 6.48 -8.81
CA ARG A 25 10.28 7.64 -9.43
C ARG A 25 11.21 8.39 -8.48
N VAL A 26 10.96 8.33 -7.17
CA VAL A 26 11.64 9.20 -6.19
C VAL A 26 12.52 8.44 -5.19
N LEU A 27 12.27 7.15 -4.97
CA LEU A 27 13.10 6.36 -4.07
C LEU A 27 14.44 6.02 -4.71
N ARG A 28 15.49 6.17 -3.92
CA ARG A 28 16.80 5.60 -4.26
C ARG A 28 16.77 4.09 -3.98
N PRO A 29 17.61 3.29 -4.65
CA PRO A 29 17.79 1.88 -4.30
C PRO A 29 18.06 1.72 -2.79
N GLY A 30 17.40 0.73 -2.18
CA GLY A 30 17.38 0.51 -0.73
C GLY A 30 16.33 1.31 0.05
N GLY A 31 15.58 2.22 -0.60
CA GLY A 31 14.54 3.03 0.05
C GLY A 31 13.33 2.23 0.54
N ASP A 32 12.60 2.79 1.51
CA ASP A 32 11.42 2.17 2.12
C ASP A 32 10.13 2.92 1.73
N PHE A 33 9.03 2.17 1.66
CA PHE A 33 7.70 2.68 1.35
C PHE A 33 6.68 2.14 2.36
N LEU A 34 5.92 3.04 2.97
CA LEU A 34 4.88 2.70 3.95
C LEU A 34 3.56 3.33 3.50
N ILE A 35 2.52 2.50 3.36
CA ILE A 35 1.20 2.98 2.96
C ILE A 35 0.09 2.30 3.75
N LYS A 36 -0.96 3.06 4.05
CA LYS A 36 -2.20 2.54 4.61
C LYS A 36 -3.05 1.93 3.50
N ILE A 37 -3.51 0.69 3.70
CA ILE A 37 -4.23 -0.07 2.69
C ILE A 37 -5.46 -0.76 3.27
N PHE A 38 -6.48 -0.93 2.43
CA PHE A 38 -7.71 -1.65 2.75
C PHE A 38 -7.80 -2.92 1.92
N HIS A 39 -8.30 -4.00 2.51
CA HIS A 39 -8.47 -5.27 1.81
C HIS A 39 -9.72 -5.24 0.92
N GLY A 40 -9.57 -5.80 -0.29
CA GLY A 40 -10.63 -6.20 -1.21
C GLY A 40 -10.17 -6.02 -2.65
N GLU A 41 -11.04 -5.55 -3.54
CA GLU A 41 -10.74 -5.54 -4.98
C GLU A 41 -9.46 -4.77 -5.31
N GLY A 42 -8.60 -5.37 -6.15
CA GLY A 42 -7.29 -4.83 -6.55
C GLY A 42 -6.14 -5.09 -5.57
N PHE A 43 -6.41 -5.49 -4.32
CA PHE A 43 -5.38 -5.66 -3.29
C PHE A 43 -4.30 -6.69 -3.67
N ASP A 44 -4.70 -7.86 -4.14
CA ASP A 44 -3.75 -8.95 -4.43
C ASP A 44 -2.80 -8.58 -5.58
N ALA A 45 -3.33 -7.92 -6.62
CA ALA A 45 -2.54 -7.42 -7.74
C ALA A 45 -1.55 -6.35 -7.27
N TYR A 46 -2.03 -5.38 -6.49
CA TYR A 46 -1.20 -4.34 -5.90
C TYR A 46 -0.09 -4.93 -5.01
N HIS A 47 -0.44 -5.85 -4.10
CA HIS A 47 0.52 -6.49 -3.20
C HIS A 47 1.58 -7.28 -3.95
N LYS A 48 1.20 -7.97 -5.04
CA LYS A 48 2.15 -8.64 -5.93
C LYS A 48 3.14 -7.65 -6.54
N GLN A 49 2.65 -6.54 -7.09
CA GLN A 49 3.50 -5.50 -7.69
C GLN A 49 4.52 -4.96 -6.67
N VAL A 50 4.09 -4.63 -5.44
CA VAL A 50 5.00 -4.17 -4.39
C VAL A 50 6.08 -5.23 -4.08
N ARG A 51 5.74 -6.52 -4.06
CA ARG A 51 6.73 -7.60 -3.80
C ARG A 51 7.74 -7.79 -4.93
N GLU A 52 7.39 -7.40 -6.15
CA GLU A 52 8.30 -7.39 -7.30
C GLU A 52 9.25 -6.18 -7.24
N THR A 53 8.78 -5.07 -6.66
CA THR A 53 9.53 -3.80 -6.58
C THR A 53 10.43 -3.68 -5.34
N PHE A 54 10.12 -4.38 -4.25
CA PHE A 54 10.84 -4.30 -2.96
C PHE A 54 11.32 -5.65 -2.46
N ASP A 55 12.40 -5.67 -1.68
CA ASP A 55 12.98 -6.89 -1.11
C ASP A 55 12.08 -7.55 -0.07
N LYS A 56 11.39 -6.75 0.74
CA LYS A 56 10.54 -7.26 1.82
C LYS A 56 9.26 -6.47 1.94
N VAL A 57 8.13 -7.16 1.93
CA VAL A 57 6.81 -6.58 2.15
C VAL A 57 6.17 -7.21 3.38
N GLN A 58 5.69 -6.38 4.30
CA GLN A 58 5.06 -6.81 5.55
C GLN A 58 3.79 -6.03 5.80
N MET A 59 2.74 -6.73 6.24
CA MET A 59 1.54 -6.08 6.74
C MET A 59 1.67 -5.78 8.23
N ARG A 60 1.36 -4.56 8.63
CA ARG A 60 1.53 -4.03 9.99
C ARG A 60 0.26 -3.33 10.44
N LYS A 61 -0.28 -3.73 11.59
CA LYS A 61 -1.30 -2.94 12.28
C LYS A 61 -0.58 -1.85 13.09
N PRO A 62 -0.87 -0.55 12.89
CA PRO A 62 -0.26 0.50 13.69
C PRO A 62 -0.69 0.35 15.16
N LEU A 63 0.25 0.49 16.10
CA LEU A 63 -0.06 0.48 17.55
C LEU A 63 -1.03 1.62 17.94
N SER A 64 -1.07 2.70 17.13
CA SER A 64 -1.99 3.84 17.29
C SER A 64 -3.38 3.63 16.65
N SER A 65 -3.63 2.50 15.98
CA SER A 65 -4.94 2.21 15.40
C SER A 65 -5.92 1.77 16.50
N ARG A 66 -7.08 2.43 16.59
CA ARG A 66 -8.16 2.03 17.50
C ARG A 66 -8.56 0.59 17.22
N ASP A 67 -8.86 -0.21 18.25
CA ASP A 67 -9.12 -1.65 18.12
C ASP A 67 -10.19 -2.04 17.09
N ARG A 68 -11.18 -1.17 16.88
CA ARG A 68 -12.25 -1.38 15.89
C ARG A 68 -11.88 -1.03 14.44
N SER A 69 -10.73 -0.42 14.19
CA SER A 69 -10.31 -0.04 12.84
C SER A 69 -9.59 -1.19 12.16
N ARG A 70 -10.08 -1.62 11.00
CA ARG A 70 -9.47 -2.65 10.12
C ARG A 70 -8.28 -2.10 9.33
N GLU A 71 -7.60 -1.10 9.85
CA GLU A 71 -6.51 -0.42 9.16
C GLU A 71 -5.26 -1.27 9.21
N GLN A 72 -4.79 -1.63 8.02
CA GLN A 72 -3.53 -2.33 7.86
C GLN A 72 -2.59 -1.43 7.06
N CYS A 73 -1.35 -1.33 7.49
CA CYS A 73 -0.31 -0.63 6.77
C CYS A 73 0.61 -1.65 6.11
N LEU A 74 0.84 -1.47 4.82
CA LEU A 74 1.82 -2.24 4.06
C LEU A 74 3.16 -1.51 4.15
N LEU A 75 4.15 -2.17 4.75
CA LEU A 75 5.53 -1.73 4.83
C LEU A 75 6.36 -2.51 3.81
N ALA A 76 6.84 -1.83 2.79
CA ALA A 76 7.77 -2.35 1.80
C ALA A 76 9.16 -1.78 2.06
N ARG A 77 10.18 -2.64 2.08
CA ARG A 77 11.56 -2.26 2.38
C ARG A 77 12.53 -2.74 1.32
N GLY A 78 13.59 -1.96 1.12
CA GLY A 78 14.62 -2.27 0.14
C GLY A 78 14.08 -2.13 -1.27
N PHE A 79 13.76 -0.91 -1.69
CA PHE A 79 13.40 -0.60 -3.07
C PHE A 79 14.52 -1.09 -3.98
N ARG A 80 14.22 -1.97 -4.94
CA ARG A 80 15.26 -2.61 -5.74
C ARG A 80 15.94 -1.61 -6.69
N GLY A 81 15.22 -0.58 -7.12
CA GLY A 81 15.64 0.27 -8.22
C GLY A 81 15.66 -0.52 -9.53
N MET A 82 15.17 0.08 -10.61
CA MET A 82 15.54 -0.36 -11.94
C MET A 82 16.69 0.52 -12.43
#